data_AF-R2P464-F1
#
_entry.id   AF-R2P464-F1
#
_cell.length_a   1.000
_cell.length_b   1.000
_cell.length_c   1.000
_cell.angle_alpha   90.00
_cell.angle_beta   90.00
_cell.angle_gamma   90.00
#
_symmetry.space_group_name_H-M   'P 1'
#
loop_
_entity.id
_entity.type
_entity.pdbx_description
1 polymer ?
#
loop_
_entity_poly.entity_id
_entity_poly.type
_entity_poly.pdbx_seq_one_letter_code
_entity_poly.pdbx_strand_id
1 'polypeptide(L)'
;EGIKNKEDLPKGTTYAWKEKVDVSTAGNKKGTIVVTYPDGSSDEVEVDVTVTDTRSDADKYNPEGQKVTTDLNKEPDASEGIKNKEDLPKGTTYTWKEKVDVSTAGNKKGTVVVTYPDGSKEEVEVTISVVDKKAPNKPQVDPITEGDQIVTGKTEPNAEVTVTLPDGSQHHGTADKNGNFTVKVPKLEAGTKVIVTATDESGNTSEPTNVVVSSNKKDSGKNGSKGSKTDNQGSNSNQDKNRGKSQSSKVFPKTGESDSNIFTISGGLILLGTLGLLGYKNRKKENE
;
A
#
# COMPACT_ATOMS: atom_id res chain seq x y z
N GLU A 1 -3.95 38.38 -46.74
CA GLU A 1 -4.07 39.18 -47.98
C GLU A 1 -2.82 38.97 -48.86
N GLY A 2 -2.87 38.15 -49.92
CA GLY A 2 -1.65 37.64 -50.57
C GLY A 2 -0.85 38.63 -51.44
N ILE A 3 -1.53 39.60 -52.08
CA ILE A 3 -0.89 40.62 -52.93
C ILE A 3 -0.77 41.92 -52.14
N LYS A 4 0.45 42.45 -52.01
CA LYS A 4 0.77 43.62 -51.15
C LYS A 4 0.63 44.97 -51.87
N ASN A 5 0.90 45.01 -53.17
CA ASN A 5 0.96 46.21 -54.01
C ASN A 5 -0.33 46.45 -54.82
N LYS A 6 -1.50 46.04 -54.30
CA LYS A 6 -2.77 46.11 -55.05
C LYS A 6 -3.15 47.51 -55.51
N GLU A 7 -2.80 48.53 -54.72
CA GLU A 7 -3.09 49.93 -55.02
C GLU A 7 -2.21 50.49 -56.15
N ASP A 8 -1.07 49.84 -56.44
CA ASP A 8 -0.16 50.20 -57.54
C ASP A 8 -0.59 49.57 -58.88
N LEU A 9 -1.58 48.67 -58.89
CA LEU A 9 -2.02 47.92 -60.07
C LEU A 9 -3.19 48.63 -60.80
N PRO A 10 -3.32 48.46 -62.13
CA PRO A 10 -4.36 49.14 -62.91
C PRO A 10 -5.78 48.89 -62.38
N LYS A 11 -6.61 49.94 -62.35
CA LYS A 11 -8.01 49.83 -61.90
C LYS A 11 -8.78 48.86 -62.80
N GLY A 12 -9.40 47.85 -62.18
CA GLY A 12 -10.06 46.73 -62.86
C GLY A 12 -9.26 45.43 -62.84
N THR A 13 -8.03 45.43 -62.32
CA THR A 13 -7.28 44.19 -62.04
C THR A 13 -8.06 43.28 -61.08
N THR A 14 -8.17 42.00 -61.43
CA THR A 14 -8.85 40.97 -60.64
C THR A 14 -7.87 39.91 -60.12
N TYR A 15 -8.28 39.17 -59.10
CA TYR A 15 -7.43 38.21 -58.39
C TYR A 15 -8.22 36.93 -58.14
N ALA A 16 -7.68 35.80 -58.58
CA ALA A 16 -8.27 34.48 -58.33
C ALA A 16 -7.19 33.49 -57.89
N TRP A 17 -7.55 32.51 -57.07
CA TRP A 17 -6.68 31.36 -56.85
C TRP A 17 -6.66 30.49 -58.11
N LYS A 18 -5.47 30.12 -58.58
CA LYS A 18 -5.30 29.17 -59.69
C LYS A 18 -5.90 27.80 -59.34
N GLU A 19 -5.64 27.35 -58.11
CA GLU A 19 -6.24 26.17 -57.49
C GLU A 19 -6.60 26.48 -56.04
N LYS A 20 -7.64 25.83 -55.51
CA LYS A 20 -8.02 25.98 -54.09
C LYS A 20 -6.93 25.37 -53.21
N VAL A 21 -6.33 26.19 -52.35
CA VAL A 21 -5.36 25.72 -51.36
C VAL A 21 -6.03 24.75 -50.38
N ASP A 22 -5.42 23.58 -50.17
CA ASP A 22 -5.88 22.61 -49.18
C ASP A 22 -5.62 23.13 -47.75
N VAL A 23 -6.71 23.39 -47.03
CA VAL A 23 -6.72 23.84 -45.63
C VAL A 23 -7.18 22.76 -44.65
N SER A 24 -7.28 21.49 -45.08
CA SER A 24 -7.68 20.37 -44.20
C SER A 24 -6.62 20.01 -43.17
N THR A 25 -5.37 20.42 -43.38
CA THR A 25 -4.22 20.15 -42.51
C THR A 25 -3.42 21.43 -42.28
N ALA A 26 -3.04 21.67 -41.03
CA ALA A 26 -2.23 22.81 -40.64
C ALA A 26 -0.80 22.75 -41.20
N GLY A 27 -0.17 23.92 -41.30
CA GLY A 27 1.16 24.13 -41.85
C GLY A 27 1.19 25.26 -42.88
N ASN A 28 2.39 25.57 -43.37
CA ASN A 28 2.56 26.49 -44.49
C ASN A 28 2.28 25.75 -45.79
N LYS A 29 1.25 26.20 -46.50
CA LYS A 29 0.87 25.75 -47.84
C LYS A 29 1.30 26.82 -48.84
N LYS A 30 1.79 26.42 -50.01
CA LYS A 30 1.89 27.35 -51.15
C LYS A 30 0.55 27.43 -51.86
N GLY A 31 0.19 28.61 -52.34
CA GLY A 31 -0.90 28.80 -53.28
C GLY A 31 -0.51 29.81 -54.36
N THR A 32 -1.06 29.65 -55.55
CA THR A 32 -0.81 30.56 -56.68
C THR A 32 -2.02 31.45 -56.93
N ILE A 33 -1.82 32.76 -56.87
CA ILE A 33 -2.82 33.76 -57.26
C ILE A 33 -2.58 34.12 -58.72
N VAL A 34 -3.59 33.97 -59.57
CA VAL A 34 -3.63 34.57 -60.90
C VAL A 34 -4.10 36.02 -60.74
N VAL A 35 -3.28 36.95 -61.20
CA VAL A 35 -3.57 38.38 -61.29
C VAL A 35 -3.95 38.66 -62.73
N THR A 36 -5.18 39.09 -63.01
CA THR A 36 -5.66 39.36 -64.38
C THR A 36 -5.93 40.84 -64.56
N TYR A 37 -5.23 41.46 -65.51
CA TYR A 37 -5.26 42.90 -65.78
C TYR A 37 -6.42 43.29 -66.72
N PRO A 38 -6.80 44.58 -66.80
CA PRO A 38 -7.91 45.05 -67.63
C PRO A 38 -7.77 44.81 -69.14
N ASP A 39 -6.54 44.59 -69.63
CA ASP A 39 -6.26 44.26 -71.03
C ASP A 39 -6.36 42.75 -71.34
N GLY A 40 -6.66 41.93 -70.33
CA GLY A 40 -6.76 40.47 -70.42
C GLY A 40 -5.44 39.72 -70.23
N SER A 41 -4.32 40.42 -70.03
CA SER A 41 -3.05 39.78 -69.65
C SER A 41 -3.08 39.29 -68.19
N SER A 42 -2.17 38.38 -67.82
CA SER A 42 -2.14 37.83 -66.47
C SER A 42 -0.76 37.40 -65.99
N ASP A 43 -0.49 37.64 -64.71
CA ASP A 43 0.67 37.12 -63.99
C ASP A 43 0.25 36.06 -62.95
N GLU A 44 1.18 35.16 -62.60
CA GLU A 44 1.03 34.18 -61.52
C GLU A 44 1.95 34.52 -60.35
N VAL A 45 1.38 34.67 -59.16
CA VAL A 45 2.11 35.01 -57.93
C VAL A 45 1.97 33.87 -56.92
N GLU A 46 3.08 33.21 -56.59
CA GLU A 46 3.11 32.32 -55.43
C GLU A 46 3.02 33.11 -54.13
N VAL A 47 2.18 32.66 -53.21
CA VAL A 47 2.05 33.19 -51.85
C VAL A 47 2.04 32.06 -50.84
N ASP A 48 2.62 32.31 -49.68
CA ASP A 48 2.54 31.40 -48.53
C ASP A 48 1.21 31.61 -47.79
N VAL A 49 0.52 30.51 -47.51
CA VAL A 49 -0.73 30.44 -46.75
C VAL A 49 -0.46 29.61 -45.50
N THR A 50 -0.34 30.27 -44.35
CA THR A 50 -0.23 29.59 -43.05
C THR A 50 -1.61 29.13 -42.59
N VAL A 51 -1.82 27.81 -42.53
CA VAL A 51 -3.00 27.19 -41.94
C VAL A 51 -2.67 26.79 -40.50
N THR A 52 -3.45 27.26 -39.52
CA THR A 52 -3.24 26.94 -38.09
C THR A 52 -4.26 25.92 -37.59
N ASP A 53 -3.83 24.96 -36.76
CA ASP A 53 -4.75 24.02 -36.10
C ASP A 53 -5.28 24.64 -34.82
N THR A 54 -6.50 25.19 -34.90
CA THR A 54 -7.18 25.90 -33.81
C THR A 54 -7.85 25.00 -32.78
N ARG A 55 -7.76 23.67 -32.92
CA ARG A 55 -8.25 22.73 -31.89
C ARG A 55 -7.44 22.86 -30.60
N SER A 56 -8.01 22.51 -29.46
CA SER A 56 -7.26 22.45 -28.19
C SER A 56 -6.28 21.27 -28.18
N ASP A 57 -5.31 21.27 -27.27
CA ASP A 57 -4.44 20.11 -27.06
C ASP A 57 -5.26 18.89 -26.58
N ALA A 58 -6.30 19.08 -25.78
CA ALA A 58 -7.24 18.01 -25.41
C ALA A 58 -8.02 17.40 -26.61
N ASP A 59 -8.16 18.13 -27.73
CA ASP A 59 -8.74 17.59 -28.98
C ASP A 59 -7.69 16.94 -29.92
N LYS A 60 -6.39 17.09 -29.59
CA LYS A 60 -5.25 16.65 -30.40
C LYS A 60 -4.57 15.40 -29.82
N TYR A 61 -4.57 15.28 -28.50
CA TYR A 61 -3.93 14.20 -27.75
C TYR A 61 -4.96 13.31 -27.07
N ASN A 62 -4.55 12.08 -26.71
CA ASN A 62 -5.39 11.12 -26.00
C ASN A 62 -4.50 10.41 -24.95
N PRO A 63 -4.55 10.82 -23.67
CA PRO A 63 -3.72 10.30 -22.60
C PRO A 63 -4.21 8.91 -22.17
N GLU A 64 -3.30 7.94 -22.16
CA GLU A 64 -3.59 6.57 -21.78
C GLU A 64 -3.32 6.34 -20.28
N GLY A 65 -4.34 5.93 -19.54
CA GLY A 65 -4.20 5.53 -18.15
C GLY A 65 -3.45 4.21 -17.97
N GLN A 66 -2.70 4.07 -16.87
CA GLN A 66 -2.08 2.82 -16.46
C GLN A 66 -2.27 2.51 -14.97
N LYS A 67 -1.97 1.27 -14.58
CA LYS A 67 -2.00 0.84 -13.19
C LYS A 67 -0.78 1.39 -12.45
N VAL A 68 -1.01 2.12 -11.36
CA VAL A 68 0.03 2.57 -10.42
C VAL A 68 0.11 1.59 -9.25
N THR A 69 1.29 1.42 -8.64
CA THR A 69 1.46 0.63 -7.41
C THR A 69 2.20 1.44 -6.36
N THR A 70 1.66 1.52 -5.15
CA THR A 70 2.22 2.29 -4.04
C THR A 70 2.11 1.52 -2.71
N ASP A 71 2.92 1.90 -1.74
CA ASP A 71 2.86 1.35 -0.38
C ASP A 71 1.76 2.04 0.44
N LEU A 72 1.29 1.39 1.51
CA LEU A 72 0.37 2.00 2.48
C LEU A 72 0.83 3.40 2.93
N ASN A 73 -0.13 4.33 3.01
CA ASN A 73 0.05 5.73 3.42
C ASN A 73 1.00 6.57 2.53
N LYS A 74 1.42 6.06 1.38
CA LYS A 74 2.24 6.77 0.39
C LYS A 74 1.37 7.13 -0.83
N GLU A 75 1.02 8.40 -0.99
CA GLU A 75 0.32 8.88 -2.18
C GLU A 75 1.32 8.90 -3.37
N PRO A 76 1.01 8.23 -4.50
CA PRO A 76 1.90 8.19 -5.66
C PRO A 76 1.77 9.46 -6.50
N ASP A 77 2.73 9.71 -7.38
CA ASP A 77 2.68 10.84 -8.31
C ASP A 77 1.62 10.59 -9.39
N ALA A 78 0.77 11.57 -9.68
CA ALA A 78 -0.30 11.44 -10.67
C ALA A 78 0.22 11.17 -12.09
N SER A 79 1.44 11.61 -12.41
CA SER A 79 2.11 11.33 -13.69
C SER A 79 2.52 9.87 -13.85
N GLU A 80 2.65 9.09 -12.77
CA GLU A 80 2.81 7.62 -12.85
C GLU A 80 1.54 6.96 -13.41
N GLY A 81 0.38 7.60 -13.27
CA GLY A 81 -0.89 7.14 -13.81
C GLY A 81 -1.01 7.26 -15.34
N ILE A 82 -0.14 8.01 -16.02
CA ILE A 82 -0.22 8.22 -17.48
C ILE A 82 0.91 7.49 -18.20
N LYS A 83 0.53 6.56 -19.08
CA LYS A 83 1.42 5.65 -19.82
C LYS A 83 2.20 6.35 -20.93
N ASN A 84 1.53 7.19 -21.72
CA ASN A 84 2.07 7.88 -22.89
C ASN A 84 2.48 9.33 -22.59
N LYS A 85 2.87 9.63 -21.35
CA LYS A 85 3.18 10.99 -20.87
C LYS A 85 4.30 11.70 -21.66
N GLU A 86 5.18 10.95 -22.31
CA GLU A 86 6.27 11.46 -23.15
C GLU A 86 5.81 11.85 -24.57
N ASP A 87 4.65 11.34 -25.00
CA ASP A 87 4.02 11.67 -26.29
C ASP A 87 3.14 12.94 -26.20
N LEU A 88 2.87 13.41 -24.97
CA LEU A 88 2.07 14.61 -24.70
C LEU A 88 2.93 15.91 -24.82
N PRO A 89 2.31 17.09 -25.05
CA PRO A 89 3.03 18.35 -25.14
C PRO A 89 3.95 18.64 -23.96
N LYS A 90 5.14 19.18 -24.23
CA LYS A 90 6.05 19.64 -23.17
C LYS A 90 5.39 20.76 -22.36
N GLY A 91 5.37 20.60 -21.04
CA GLY A 91 4.63 21.48 -20.12
C GLY A 91 3.27 20.94 -19.70
N THR A 92 2.83 19.80 -20.24
CA THR A 92 1.68 19.06 -19.69
C THR A 92 1.96 18.68 -18.23
N THR A 93 0.97 18.89 -17.37
CA THR A 93 1.04 18.60 -15.92
C THR A 93 -0.05 17.63 -15.50
N TYR A 94 0.19 16.94 -14.38
CA TYR A 94 -0.63 15.84 -13.89
C TYR A 94 -0.95 16.06 -12.41
N THR A 95 -2.23 16.01 -12.06
CA THR A 95 -2.70 16.15 -10.67
C THR A 95 -3.81 15.17 -10.39
N TRP A 96 -3.89 14.61 -9.18
CA TRP A 96 -5.06 13.87 -8.74
C TRP A 96 -6.27 14.81 -8.62
N LYS A 97 -7.42 14.43 -9.19
CA LYS A 97 -8.68 15.18 -9.10
C LYS A 97 -9.17 15.29 -7.65
N GLU A 98 -9.03 14.19 -6.92
CA GLU A 98 -9.37 14.05 -5.50
C GLU A 98 -8.22 13.31 -4.81
N LYS A 99 -8.06 13.52 -3.50
CA LYS A 99 -7.01 12.83 -2.72
C LYS A 99 -7.21 11.32 -2.76
N VAL A 100 -6.14 10.58 -3.04
CA VAL A 100 -6.20 9.11 -3.10
C VAL A 100 -6.22 8.52 -1.69
N ASP A 101 -7.20 7.66 -1.38
CA ASP A 101 -7.17 6.84 -0.17
C ASP A 101 -6.16 5.69 -0.29
N VAL A 102 -4.96 5.94 0.21
CA VAL A 102 -3.87 4.96 0.36
C VAL A 102 -3.76 4.40 1.78
N SER A 103 -4.76 4.60 2.64
CA SER A 103 -4.71 4.17 4.06
C SER A 103 -5.00 2.68 4.28
N THR A 104 -5.55 2.01 3.27
CA THR A 104 -5.90 0.58 3.29
C THR A 104 -5.47 -0.10 1.99
N ALA A 105 -5.03 -1.35 2.10
CA ALA A 105 -4.50 -2.12 0.98
C ALA A 105 -5.58 -2.46 -0.08
N GLY A 106 -5.13 -2.93 -1.24
CA GLY A 106 -5.97 -3.35 -2.35
C GLY A 106 -6.05 -2.34 -3.50
N ASN A 107 -6.92 -2.61 -4.46
CA ASN A 107 -7.09 -1.76 -5.63
C ASN A 107 -8.08 -0.63 -5.36
N LYS A 108 -7.63 0.61 -5.58
CA LYS A 108 -8.41 1.85 -5.51
C LYS A 108 -8.58 2.43 -6.91
N LYS A 109 -9.61 3.25 -7.11
CA LYS A 109 -9.70 4.13 -8.28
C LYS A 109 -9.05 5.47 -7.97
N GLY A 110 -8.41 6.07 -8.97
CA GLY A 110 -8.02 7.48 -8.97
C GLY A 110 -8.35 8.11 -10.33
N THR A 111 -8.45 9.44 -10.36
CA THR A 111 -8.64 10.20 -11.61
C THR A 111 -7.50 11.20 -11.73
N VAL A 112 -6.69 11.06 -12.78
CA VAL A 112 -5.65 12.03 -13.13
C VAL A 112 -6.29 13.13 -13.96
N VAL A 113 -6.16 14.38 -13.53
CA VAL A 113 -6.41 15.56 -14.36
C VAL A 113 -5.12 15.86 -15.11
N VAL A 114 -5.16 15.70 -16.43
CA VAL A 114 -4.12 16.13 -17.36
C VAL A 114 -4.41 17.59 -17.71
N THR A 115 -3.44 18.48 -17.52
CA THR A 115 -3.56 19.90 -17.91
C THR A 115 -2.47 20.23 -18.92
N TYR A 116 -2.89 20.56 -20.13
CA TYR A 116 -2.02 20.86 -21.28
C TYR A 116 -1.49 22.31 -21.26
N PRO A 117 -0.43 22.64 -22.03
CA PRO A 117 0.15 23.99 -22.06
C PRO A 117 -0.80 25.09 -22.55
N ASP A 118 -1.77 24.75 -23.40
CA ASP A 118 -2.83 25.68 -23.85
C ASP A 118 -3.91 25.96 -22.79
N GLY A 119 -3.84 25.27 -21.64
CA GLY A 119 -4.81 25.36 -20.54
C GLY A 119 -6.01 24.43 -20.68
N SER A 120 -6.14 23.69 -21.79
CA SER A 120 -7.14 22.63 -21.93
C SER A 120 -6.82 21.45 -21.00
N LYS A 121 -7.84 20.64 -20.72
CA LYS A 121 -7.77 19.59 -19.69
C LYS A 121 -8.55 18.35 -20.06
N GLU A 122 -8.12 17.24 -19.50
CA GLU A 122 -8.75 15.93 -19.66
C GLU A 122 -8.66 15.13 -18.36
N GLU A 123 -9.57 14.18 -18.16
CA GLU A 123 -9.64 13.33 -16.97
C GLU A 123 -9.46 11.85 -17.33
N VAL A 124 -8.49 11.19 -16.71
CA VAL A 124 -8.15 9.79 -16.97
C VAL A 124 -8.38 8.96 -15.72
N GLU A 125 -9.31 8.00 -15.77
CA GLU A 125 -9.46 7.00 -14.70
C GLU A 125 -8.29 6.01 -14.71
N VAL A 126 -7.73 5.75 -13.53
CA VAL A 126 -6.63 4.81 -13.32
C VAL A 126 -6.89 3.92 -12.10
N THR A 127 -6.22 2.76 -12.07
CA THR A 127 -6.24 1.85 -10.91
C THR A 127 -4.95 2.01 -10.10
N ILE A 128 -5.09 2.16 -8.80
CA ILE A 128 -3.97 2.32 -7.86
C ILE A 128 -3.96 1.08 -6.96
N SER A 129 -2.95 0.22 -7.08
CA SER A 129 -2.70 -0.88 -6.15
C SER A 129 -1.96 -0.32 -4.93
N VAL A 130 -2.64 -0.31 -3.79
CA VAL A 130 -2.03 -0.05 -2.50
C VAL A 130 -1.59 -1.39 -1.91
N VAL A 131 -0.29 -1.56 -1.66
CA VAL A 131 0.26 -2.79 -1.07
C VAL A 131 0.65 -2.56 0.37
N ASP A 132 0.27 -3.51 1.24
CA ASP A 132 0.85 -3.64 2.57
C ASP A 132 2.00 -4.65 2.51
N LYS A 133 3.11 -4.30 3.15
CA LYS A 133 4.34 -5.09 3.27
C LYS A 133 4.75 -5.28 4.73
N LYS A 134 3.93 -4.78 5.67
CA LYS A 134 4.28 -4.66 7.08
C LYS A 134 3.61 -5.78 7.86
N ALA A 135 4.38 -6.82 8.15
CA ALA A 135 3.94 -7.89 9.04
C ALA A 135 3.39 -7.38 10.39
N PRO A 136 2.41 -8.10 10.99
CA PRO A 136 1.98 -7.87 12.35
C PRO A 136 3.14 -7.89 13.35
N ASN A 137 2.94 -7.27 14.51
CA ASN A 137 3.82 -7.53 15.65
C ASN A 137 3.70 -9.00 16.08
N LYS A 138 4.81 -9.60 16.54
CA LYS A 138 4.79 -10.97 17.08
C LYS A 138 3.66 -11.16 18.11
N PRO A 139 2.93 -12.28 18.10
CA PRO A 139 1.84 -12.50 19.04
C PRO A 139 2.31 -12.42 20.50
N GLN A 140 1.57 -11.72 21.36
CA GLN A 140 1.68 -11.88 22.80
C GLN A 140 0.84 -13.11 23.17
N VAL A 141 1.46 -14.11 23.79
CA VAL A 141 0.80 -15.36 24.17
C VAL A 141 0.68 -15.40 25.69
N ASP A 142 -0.51 -15.73 26.19
CA ASP A 142 -0.75 -15.86 27.63
C ASP A 142 0.01 -17.09 28.20
N PRO A 143 0.28 -17.14 29.52
CA PRO A 143 0.95 -18.31 30.12
C PRO A 143 0.16 -19.60 29.89
N ILE A 144 0.83 -20.62 29.33
CA ILE A 144 0.24 -21.94 29.07
C ILE A 144 0.67 -22.93 30.15
N THR A 145 -0.29 -23.67 30.68
CA THR A 145 -0.11 -24.68 31.73
C THR A 145 -0.41 -26.09 31.24
N GLU A 146 0.17 -27.07 31.93
CA GLU A 146 -0.02 -28.49 31.68
C GLU A 146 -1.51 -28.87 31.70
N GLY A 147 -1.97 -29.51 30.64
CA GLY A 147 -3.37 -29.89 30.46
C GLY A 147 -4.23 -28.88 29.71
N ASP A 148 -3.73 -27.68 29.40
CA ASP A 148 -4.47 -26.72 28.57
C ASP A 148 -4.74 -27.28 27.16
N GLN A 149 -5.92 -26.93 26.63
CA GLN A 149 -6.40 -27.31 25.29
C GLN A 149 -6.69 -26.08 24.40
N ILE A 150 -6.26 -24.91 24.86
CA ILE A 150 -6.36 -23.64 24.14
C ILE A 150 -5.06 -22.86 24.30
N VAL A 151 -4.73 -22.06 23.29
CA VAL A 151 -3.69 -21.03 23.35
C VAL A 151 -4.38 -19.69 23.16
N THR A 152 -4.24 -18.79 24.13
CA THR A 152 -4.83 -17.44 24.11
C THR A 152 -3.75 -16.38 24.09
N GLY A 153 -4.16 -15.16 23.75
CA GLY A 153 -3.25 -14.01 23.75
C GLY A 153 -3.77 -12.87 22.89
N LYS A 154 -2.85 -12.02 22.43
CA LYS A 154 -3.11 -10.87 21.57
C LYS A 154 -2.17 -10.76 20.38
N THR A 155 -2.69 -10.31 19.25
CA THR A 155 -1.91 -9.89 18.07
C THR A 155 -2.63 -8.73 17.37
N GLU A 156 -2.35 -8.48 16.10
CA GLU A 156 -3.08 -7.51 15.29
C GLU A 156 -4.56 -7.92 15.08
N PRO A 157 -5.52 -6.97 15.15
CA PRO A 157 -6.94 -7.29 14.95
C PRO A 157 -7.23 -8.00 13.62
N ASN A 158 -8.10 -9.01 13.67
CA ASN A 158 -8.51 -9.84 12.52
C ASN A 158 -7.39 -10.68 11.85
N ALA A 159 -6.14 -10.63 12.33
CA ALA A 159 -5.05 -11.47 11.80
C ALA A 159 -5.32 -12.96 12.03
N GLU A 160 -4.92 -13.80 11.07
CA GLU A 160 -4.92 -15.25 11.23
C GLU A 160 -3.79 -15.67 12.16
N VAL A 161 -4.10 -16.45 13.20
CA VAL A 161 -3.13 -16.96 14.17
C VAL A 161 -2.86 -18.43 13.91
N THR A 162 -1.60 -18.77 13.68
CA THR A 162 -1.14 -20.16 13.52
C THR A 162 -0.34 -20.58 14.75
N VAL A 163 -0.77 -21.66 15.40
CA VAL A 163 -0.06 -22.33 16.50
C VAL A 163 0.56 -23.61 15.95
N THR A 164 1.89 -23.72 16.03
CA THR A 164 2.65 -24.91 15.62
C THR A 164 3.18 -25.66 16.84
N LEU A 165 2.98 -26.97 16.89
CA LEU A 165 3.46 -27.87 17.95
C LEU A 165 4.77 -28.58 17.54
N PRO A 166 5.51 -29.24 18.47
CA PRO A 166 6.82 -29.83 18.18
C PRO A 166 6.84 -30.98 17.17
N ASP A 167 5.70 -31.62 16.94
CA ASP A 167 5.49 -32.64 15.90
C ASP A 167 5.24 -32.04 14.51
N GLY A 168 5.14 -30.71 14.41
CA GLY A 168 4.82 -29.97 13.20
C GLY A 168 3.32 -29.78 12.97
N SER A 169 2.43 -30.22 13.88
CA SER A 169 0.99 -29.97 13.72
C SER A 169 0.69 -28.47 13.78
N GLN A 170 -0.24 -28.02 12.93
CA GLN A 170 -0.68 -26.63 12.89
C GLN A 170 -2.15 -26.51 13.29
N HIS A 171 -2.44 -25.49 14.10
CA HIS A 171 -3.77 -25.17 14.60
C HIS A 171 -4.05 -23.69 14.34
N HIS A 172 -5.21 -23.39 13.77
CA HIS A 172 -5.54 -22.08 13.24
C HIS A 172 -6.66 -21.41 14.07
N GLY A 173 -6.62 -20.09 14.14
CA GLY A 173 -7.70 -19.25 14.61
C GLY A 173 -7.55 -17.83 14.05
N THR A 174 -8.39 -16.92 14.50
CA THR A 174 -8.37 -15.52 14.06
C THR A 174 -8.47 -14.62 15.29
N ALA A 175 -7.71 -13.53 15.31
CA ALA A 175 -7.84 -12.51 16.34
C ALA A 175 -9.17 -11.74 16.18
N ASP A 176 -9.79 -11.34 17.29
CA ASP A 176 -10.96 -10.47 17.28
C ASP A 176 -10.60 -9.03 16.86
N LYS A 177 -11.61 -8.14 16.78
CA LYS A 177 -11.43 -6.72 16.45
C LYS A 177 -10.60 -5.93 17.47
N ASN A 178 -10.30 -6.51 18.64
CA ASN A 178 -9.45 -5.94 19.68
C ASN A 178 -8.08 -6.63 19.74
N GLY A 179 -7.79 -7.55 18.80
CA GLY A 179 -6.57 -8.33 18.73
C GLY A 179 -6.53 -9.59 19.60
N ASN A 180 -7.57 -9.91 20.40
CA ASN A 180 -7.55 -11.10 21.26
C ASN A 180 -7.78 -12.37 20.42
N PHE A 181 -6.99 -13.42 20.61
CA PHE A 181 -7.20 -14.70 19.92
C PHE A 181 -7.44 -15.86 20.89
N THR A 182 -8.00 -16.94 20.37
CA THR A 182 -8.10 -18.23 21.05
C THR A 182 -8.01 -19.34 20.01
N VAL A 183 -6.94 -20.11 20.04
CA VAL A 183 -6.71 -21.27 19.14
C VAL A 183 -6.90 -22.55 19.94
N LYS A 184 -7.72 -23.48 19.44
CA LYS A 184 -7.92 -24.80 20.06
C LYS A 184 -6.81 -25.75 19.65
N VAL A 185 -6.24 -26.46 20.61
CA VAL A 185 -5.13 -27.39 20.44
C VAL A 185 -5.41 -28.72 21.18
N PRO A 186 -4.70 -29.81 20.84
CA PRO A 186 -4.62 -31.00 21.68
C PRO A 186 -4.19 -30.65 23.12
N LYS A 187 -4.47 -31.55 24.07
CA LYS A 187 -4.01 -31.40 25.46
C LYS A 187 -2.50 -31.28 25.49
N LEU A 188 -2.00 -30.18 26.06
CA LEU A 188 -0.57 -29.87 26.12
C LEU A 188 0.09 -30.47 27.36
N GLU A 189 1.22 -31.14 27.18
CA GLU A 189 2.04 -31.67 28.28
C GLU A 189 3.12 -30.67 28.73
N ALA A 190 3.55 -30.75 29.98
CA ALA A 190 4.57 -29.85 30.54
C ALA A 190 5.89 -29.94 29.76
N GLY A 191 6.54 -28.79 29.52
CA GLY A 191 7.78 -28.69 28.73
C GLY A 191 7.57 -28.67 27.21
N THR A 192 6.35 -28.87 26.71
CA THR A 192 6.02 -28.69 25.29
C THR A 192 6.39 -27.29 24.81
N LYS A 193 7.09 -27.19 23.68
CA LYS A 193 7.37 -25.91 23.01
C LYS A 193 6.25 -25.58 22.04
N VAL A 194 5.62 -24.43 22.20
CA VAL A 194 4.54 -23.93 21.35
C VAL A 194 5.07 -22.72 20.58
N ILE A 195 4.94 -22.72 19.26
CA ILE A 195 5.33 -21.60 18.40
C ILE A 195 4.05 -20.94 17.89
N VAL A 196 3.92 -19.62 18.05
CA VAL A 196 2.74 -18.86 17.62
C VAL A 196 3.17 -17.75 16.68
N THR A 197 2.58 -17.72 15.48
CA THR A 197 2.70 -16.64 14.49
C THR A 197 1.32 -16.06 14.19
N ALA A 198 1.31 -14.84 13.65
CA ALA A 198 0.12 -14.21 13.08
C ALA A 198 0.40 -13.65 11.68
N THR A 199 -0.61 -13.71 10.81
CA THR A 199 -0.56 -13.25 9.41
C THR A 199 -1.69 -12.25 9.16
N ASP A 200 -1.39 -11.12 8.52
CA ASP A 200 -2.40 -10.10 8.18
C ASP A 200 -3.26 -10.46 6.94
N GLU A 201 -4.26 -9.63 6.63
CA GLU A 201 -5.12 -9.79 5.44
C GLU A 201 -4.36 -9.66 4.10
N SER A 202 -3.16 -9.08 4.11
CA SER A 202 -2.28 -8.93 2.94
C SER A 202 -1.29 -10.09 2.77
N GLY A 203 -1.26 -11.03 3.71
CA GLY A 203 -0.37 -12.20 3.70
C GLY A 203 1.01 -11.98 4.33
N ASN A 204 1.25 -10.87 5.04
CA ASN A 204 2.52 -10.68 5.75
C ASN A 204 2.50 -11.41 7.09
N THR A 205 3.49 -12.29 7.33
CA THR A 205 3.60 -13.09 8.56
C THR A 205 4.57 -12.45 9.56
N SER A 206 4.16 -12.39 10.82
CA SER A 206 4.95 -11.90 11.95
C SER A 206 6.06 -12.85 12.40
N GLU A 207 7.05 -12.29 13.10
CA GLU A 207 8.05 -13.05 13.86
C GLU A 207 7.39 -14.00 14.89
N PRO A 208 7.93 -15.21 15.11
CA PRO A 208 7.33 -16.19 16.00
C PRO A 208 7.51 -15.84 17.49
N THR A 209 6.47 -16.12 18.27
CA THR A 209 6.55 -16.18 19.73
C THR A 209 6.65 -17.63 20.18
N ASN A 210 7.73 -17.96 20.88
CA ASN A 210 8.00 -19.30 21.42
C ASN A 210 7.63 -19.34 22.91
N VAL A 211 6.79 -20.28 23.32
CA VAL A 211 6.35 -20.49 24.71
C VAL A 211 6.66 -21.91 25.14
N VAL A 212 6.97 -22.11 26.43
CA VAL A 212 7.13 -23.44 27.03
C VAL A 212 6.01 -23.66 28.03
N VAL A 213 5.30 -24.79 27.90
CA VAL A 213 4.17 -25.15 28.77
C VAL A 213 4.67 -25.43 30.19
N SER A 214 4.09 -24.74 31.18
CA SER A 214 4.50 -24.83 32.58
C SER A 214 3.81 -25.98 33.30
N SER A 215 4.54 -26.74 34.13
CA SER A 215 3.99 -27.84 34.93
C SER A 215 3.07 -27.36 36.05
N ASN A 216 1.99 -28.10 36.34
CA ASN A 216 1.02 -27.76 37.39
C ASN A 216 1.46 -28.04 38.83
N LYS A 217 2.76 -28.26 39.06
CA LYS A 217 3.27 -28.64 40.37
C LYS A 217 3.20 -27.46 41.35
N LYS A 218 2.13 -27.41 42.15
CA LYS A 218 2.14 -26.70 43.44
C LYS A 218 3.37 -27.17 44.21
N ASP A 219 4.21 -26.23 44.64
CA ASP A 219 5.29 -26.53 45.57
C ASP A 219 4.71 -26.88 46.94
N SER A 220 4.37 -28.16 47.12
CA SER A 220 4.00 -28.76 48.39
C SER A 220 5.26 -28.96 49.24
N GLY A 221 5.87 -27.85 49.64
CA GLY A 221 7.06 -27.75 50.48
C GLY A 221 6.86 -28.33 51.88
N LYS A 222 6.72 -29.66 51.96
CA LYS A 222 6.64 -30.43 53.20
C LYS A 222 8.04 -30.65 53.77
N ASN A 223 8.71 -29.56 54.18
CA ASN A 223 9.96 -29.68 54.93
C ASN A 223 9.67 -29.91 56.43
N GLY A 224 9.28 -31.14 56.74
CA GLY A 224 9.20 -31.61 58.12
C GLY A 224 10.54 -32.19 58.56
N SER A 225 11.38 -31.40 59.23
CA SER A 225 12.53 -31.92 59.98
C SER A 225 12.60 -31.29 61.37
N LYS A 226 12.99 -32.11 62.36
CA LYS A 226 12.92 -31.80 63.79
C LYS A 226 14.11 -30.98 64.27
N GLY A 227 13.81 -29.87 64.94
CA GLY A 227 14.33 -29.54 66.27
C GLY A 227 15.84 -29.40 66.50
N SER A 228 16.23 -28.19 66.87
CA SER A 228 17.10 -28.00 68.05
C SER A 228 16.71 -26.72 68.78
N LYS A 229 16.59 -26.79 70.10
CA LYS A 229 16.55 -25.61 70.98
C LYS A 229 17.98 -25.32 71.44
N THR A 230 18.39 -24.06 71.36
CA THR A 230 19.34 -23.48 72.32
C THR A 230 18.94 -22.04 72.56
N ASP A 231 18.66 -21.71 73.81
CA ASP A 231 18.38 -20.36 74.27
C ASP A 231 19.65 -19.51 74.25
N ASN A 232 19.52 -18.19 74.03
CA ASN A 232 20.37 -17.25 74.78
C ASN A 232 19.72 -15.86 74.89
N GLN A 233 19.78 -15.26 76.07
CA GLN A 233 19.40 -13.87 76.33
C GLN A 233 20.64 -12.97 76.23
N GLY A 234 20.47 -11.72 75.78
CA GLY A 234 21.53 -10.70 75.78
C GLY A 234 20.95 -9.32 75.48
N SER A 235 21.13 -8.36 76.40
CA SER A 235 20.34 -7.12 76.49
C SER A 235 21.07 -5.86 76.01
N ASN A 236 20.29 -4.83 75.62
CA ASN A 236 20.67 -3.40 75.48
C ASN A 236 21.80 -3.06 74.48
N SER A 237 21.85 -1.92 73.79
CA SER A 237 20.94 -0.79 73.53
C SER A 237 21.43 -0.11 72.20
N ASN A 238 20.99 1.04 71.68
CA ASN A 238 20.15 2.12 72.18
C ASN A 238 19.41 2.84 71.00
N GLN A 239 18.88 4.04 71.26
CA GLN A 239 18.31 5.00 70.31
C GLN A 239 19.26 5.39 69.16
N ASP A 240 18.71 5.52 67.93
CA ASP A 240 18.32 6.87 67.49
C ASP A 240 17.16 6.89 66.49
N LYS A 241 16.48 8.04 66.38
CA LYS A 241 15.28 8.23 65.55
C LYS A 241 15.64 8.85 64.20
N ASN A 242 15.18 8.27 63.08
CA ASN A 242 14.70 9.13 62.00
C ASN A 242 13.64 8.51 61.08
N ARG A 243 12.81 9.40 60.48
CA ARG A 243 11.71 9.08 59.56
C ARG A 243 12.23 8.65 58.18
N GLY A 244 11.63 7.63 57.56
CA GLY A 244 11.85 7.30 56.15
C GLY A 244 10.87 6.26 55.62
N LYS A 245 10.11 6.60 54.57
CA LYS A 245 9.05 5.78 53.97
C LYS A 245 9.49 4.36 53.59
N SER A 246 8.55 3.42 53.76
CA SER A 246 8.54 2.11 53.11
C SER A 246 8.83 2.21 51.60
N GLN A 247 9.82 1.43 51.13
CA GLN A 247 9.90 0.98 49.74
C GLN A 247 10.17 -0.52 49.73
N SER A 248 9.17 -1.29 49.29
CA SER A 248 9.32 -2.71 48.99
C SER A 248 10.01 -2.85 47.64
N SER A 249 11.20 -3.43 47.61
CA SER A 249 11.97 -3.71 46.40
C SER A 249 11.35 -4.89 45.64
N LYS A 250 10.51 -4.58 44.65
CA LYS A 250 9.93 -5.57 43.74
C LYS A 250 10.99 -6.06 42.76
N VAL A 251 11.69 -7.14 43.12
CA VAL A 251 12.69 -7.78 42.27
C VAL A 251 11.99 -8.48 41.09
N PHE A 252 12.32 -8.06 39.87
CA PHE A 252 11.97 -8.79 38.64
C PHE A 252 13.02 -9.89 38.40
N PRO A 253 12.62 -11.09 37.93
CA PRO A 253 13.58 -12.08 37.45
C PRO A 253 14.26 -11.58 36.17
N LYS A 254 15.59 -11.73 36.10
CA LYS A 254 16.38 -11.43 34.90
C LYS A 254 16.15 -12.53 33.85
N THR A 255 15.97 -12.13 32.60
CA THR A 255 15.92 -13.06 31.46
C THR A 255 17.29 -13.33 30.86
N GLY A 256 17.61 -14.59 30.62
CA GLY A 256 18.52 -15.01 29.55
C GLY A 256 20.01 -15.02 29.88
N GLU A 257 20.45 -16.03 30.63
CA GLU A 257 21.77 -16.63 30.35
C GLU A 257 21.57 -17.68 29.25
N SER A 258 22.52 -17.77 28.31
CA SER A 258 22.31 -18.41 27.01
C SER A 258 23.05 -19.75 26.89
N ASP A 259 22.31 -20.86 27.02
CA ASP A 259 22.82 -22.18 26.63
C ASP A 259 22.52 -22.47 25.17
N SER A 260 23.58 -22.36 24.36
CA SER A 260 23.55 -22.58 22.92
C SER A 260 23.41 -24.07 22.58
N ASN A 261 22.20 -24.49 22.20
CA ASN A 261 21.99 -25.63 21.31
C ASN A 261 21.22 -25.14 20.08
N ILE A 262 21.98 -24.53 19.16
CA ILE A 262 21.46 -24.01 17.91
C ILE A 262 21.09 -25.21 17.00
N PHE A 263 19.78 -25.41 16.81
CA PHE A 263 19.30 -26.00 15.57
C PHE A 263 18.90 -24.84 14.67
N THR A 264 19.80 -24.47 13.75
CA THR A 264 19.54 -23.48 12.72
C THR A 264 18.52 -24.07 11.74
N ILE A 265 17.23 -23.98 12.08
CA ILE A 265 16.17 -24.04 11.06
C ILE A 265 16.23 -22.70 10.35
N SER A 266 17.08 -22.63 9.33
CA SER A 266 17.18 -21.49 8.42
C SER A 266 15.77 -21.16 7.92
N GLY A 267 15.35 -19.90 8.11
CA GLY A 267 14.03 -19.43 7.71
C GLY A 267 13.80 -19.57 6.21
N GLY A 268 13.20 -20.69 5.81
CA GLY A 268 12.62 -20.87 4.48
C GLY A 268 11.16 -20.40 4.53
N LEU A 269 10.78 -19.52 3.60
CA LEU A 269 9.36 -19.22 3.36
C LEU A 269 8.62 -20.52 3.03
N ILE A 270 7.79 -21.01 3.95
CA ILE A 270 6.76 -21.99 3.62
C ILE A 270 5.54 -21.22 3.12
N LEU A 271 5.58 -20.87 1.83
CA LEU A 271 4.44 -20.38 1.06
C LEU A 271 3.46 -21.55 0.80
N LEU A 272 2.75 -21.99 1.84
CA LEU A 272 1.60 -22.88 1.67
C LEU A 272 0.35 -22.06 1.34
N GLY A 273 0.26 -21.68 0.06
CA GLY A 273 -0.93 -21.05 -0.48
C GLY A 273 -2.09 -22.05 -0.59
N THR A 274 -3.03 -22.00 0.36
CA THR A 274 -4.37 -22.59 0.19
C THR A 274 -5.40 -21.48 0.02
N LEU A 275 -5.48 -20.94 -1.20
CA LEU A 275 -6.51 -19.99 -1.58
C LEU A 275 -7.88 -20.69 -1.57
N GLY A 276 -8.66 -20.50 -0.51
CA GLY A 276 -10.06 -20.93 -0.48
C GLY A 276 -10.91 -20.09 -1.42
N LEU A 277 -11.24 -20.61 -2.62
CA LEU A 277 -12.22 -19.96 -3.50
C LEU A 277 -13.61 -19.98 -2.86
N LEU A 278 -14.00 -18.88 -2.22
CA LEU A 278 -15.37 -18.66 -1.78
C LEU A 278 -16.22 -18.16 -2.97
N GLY A 279 -16.87 -19.08 -3.66
CA GLY A 279 -17.67 -18.80 -4.85
C GLY A 279 -18.92 -17.94 -4.56
N TYR A 280 -18.88 -16.69 -5.00
CA TYR A 280 -20.02 -15.75 -4.89
C TYR A 280 -21.11 -16.10 -5.91
N LYS A 281 -22.21 -16.72 -5.47
CA LYS A 281 -23.35 -17.07 -6.35
C LYS A 281 -24.43 -15.99 -6.30
N ASN A 282 -24.38 -15.07 -7.26
CA ASN A 282 -25.32 -13.94 -7.33
C ASN A 282 -26.62 -14.30 -8.07
N ARG A 283 -27.73 -13.67 -7.67
CA ARG A 283 -29.09 -13.85 -8.18
C ARG A 283 -29.19 -13.86 -9.72
N LYS A 284 -30.04 -14.74 -10.24
CA LYS A 284 -30.88 -14.43 -11.42
C LYS A 284 -32.31 -14.25 -10.92
N LYS A 285 -32.90 -13.07 -11.14
CA LYS A 285 -34.36 -12.90 -11.09
C LYS A 285 -34.88 -13.21 -12.49
N GLU A 286 -35.86 -14.09 -12.58
CA GLU A 286 -36.84 -14.08 -13.66
C GLU A 286 -38.17 -13.70 -12.99
N ASN A 287 -38.78 -12.62 -13.49
CA ASN A 287 -40.12 -12.23 -13.10
C ASN A 287 -41.07 -12.76 -14.18
N GLU A 288 -42.17 -13.37 -13.74
CA GLU A 288 -43.45 -13.30 -14.45
C GLU A 288 -44.04 -11.88 -14.36
#